data_AF-A0A6B3FWG1-F1
#
_entry.id   AF-A0A6B3FWG1-F1
#
_cell.length_a   1.000
_cell.length_b   1.000
_cell.length_c   1.000
_cell.angle_alpha   90.00
_cell.angle_beta   90.00
_cell.angle_gamma   90.00
#
_symmetry.space_group_name_H-M   'P 1'
#
loop_
_entity.id
_entity.type
_entity.pdbx_description
1 polymer ?
#
loop_
_entity_poly.entity_id
_entity_poly.type
_entity_poly.pdbx_seq_one_letter_code
_entity_poly.pdbx_strand_id
1 'polypeptide(L)'
;LDGLADTADGLGSGRPPEGALAVMKRSDIGPFGVVTLVLVLLAQVAAVAQLYGQGWAVGATGTAVAAVTGRLALTLASRPSVPPARPEGLGAA
;
A
#
# COMPACT_ATOMS: atom_id res chain seq x y z
N LEU A 1 -3.39 -2.24 -3.63
CA LEU A 1 -3.67 -3.51 -2.94
C LEU A 1 -2.57 -4.50 -3.29
N ASP A 2 -2.33 -4.78 -4.57
CA ASP A 2 -1.22 -5.65 -5.03
C ASP A 2 0.15 -5.26 -4.43
N GLY A 3 0.56 -4.01 -4.62
CA GLY A 3 1.81 -3.52 -4.02
C GLY A 3 1.83 -3.48 -2.47
N LEU A 4 0.68 -3.51 -1.79
CA LEU A 4 0.64 -3.66 -0.32
C LEU A 4 0.89 -5.10 0.10
N ALA A 5 0.31 -6.06 -0.63
CA ALA A 5 0.56 -7.48 -0.41
C ALA A 5 2.03 -7.81 -0.67
N ASP A 6 2.58 -7.35 -1.80
CA ASP A 6 3.99 -7.54 -2.14
C ASP A 6 4.93 -6.94 -1.08
N THR A 7 4.59 -5.75 -0.56
CA THR A 7 5.39 -5.10 0.49
C THR A 7 5.32 -5.89 1.79
N ALA A 8 4.15 -6.40 2.17
CA ALA A 8 3.98 -7.22 3.37
C ALA A 8 4.71 -8.56 3.25
N ASP A 9 4.64 -9.23 2.10
CA ASP A 9 5.37 -10.47 1.84
C ASP A 9 6.88 -10.25 1.76
N GLY A 10 7.32 -9.15 1.15
CA GLY A 10 8.72 -8.76 1.08
C GLY A 10 9.33 -8.49 2.46
N LEU A 11 8.70 -7.63 3.26
CA LEU A 11 9.15 -7.28 4.62
C LEU A 11 8.97 -8.43 5.61
N GLY A 12 7.87 -9.19 5.50
CA GLY A 12 7.55 -10.32 6.37
C GLY A 12 8.41 -11.56 6.12
N SER A 13 9.03 -11.68 4.93
CA SER A 13 9.87 -12.83 4.58
C SER A 13 11.20 -12.91 5.34
N GLY A 14 11.67 -11.82 5.95
CA GLY A 14 12.96 -11.77 6.67
C GLY A 14 14.19 -12.03 5.80
N ARG A 15 14.06 -11.98 4.47
CA ARG A 15 15.15 -12.27 3.52
C ARG A 15 16.03 -11.03 3.27
N PRO A 16 17.31 -11.22 2.91
CA PRO A 16 18.16 -10.12 2.44
C PRO A 16 17.54 -9.42 1.22
N PRO A 17 17.92 -8.17 0.91
CA PRO A 17 17.22 -7.29 -0.05
C PRO A 17 16.96 -7.93 -1.42
N GLU A 18 17.94 -8.66 -1.95
CA GLU A 18 17.86 -9.39 -3.22
C GLU A 18 16.80 -10.51 -3.17
N GLY A 19 16.69 -11.19 -2.03
CA GLY A 19 15.71 -12.25 -1.78
C GLY A 19 14.29 -11.73 -1.56
N ALA A 20 14.13 -10.57 -0.91
CA ALA A 20 12.84 -9.90 -0.76
C ALA A 20 12.32 -9.41 -2.13
N LEU A 21 13.18 -8.81 -2.96
CA LEU A 21 12.87 -8.43 -4.34
C LEU A 21 12.45 -9.62 -5.22
N ALA A 22 13.04 -10.80 -5.00
CA ALA A 22 12.67 -12.01 -5.71
C ALA A 22 11.31 -12.57 -5.26
N VAL A 23 10.92 -12.38 -4.00
CA VAL A 23 9.58 -12.74 -3.48
C VAL A 23 8.52 -11.81 -4.08
N MET A 24 8.75 -10.49 -4.06
CA MET A 24 7.86 -9.48 -4.66
C MET A 24 7.67 -9.62 -6.18
N LYS A 25 8.53 -10.37 -6.87
CA LYS A 25 8.41 -10.65 -8.32
C LYS A 25 7.60 -11.90 -8.64
N ARG A 26 7.34 -12.76 -7.65
CA ARG A 26 6.49 -13.94 -7.87
C ARG A 26 5.05 -13.48 -7.86
N SER A 27 4.25 -13.93 -8.82
CA SER A 27 2.81 -13.64 -8.89
C SER A 27 1.99 -14.35 -7.80
N ASP A 28 2.63 -15.10 -6.91
CA ASP A 28 1.95 -15.83 -5.84
C ASP A 28 1.85 -14.94 -4.60
N ILE A 29 0.63 -14.63 -4.17
CA ILE A 29 0.40 -13.89 -2.93
C ILE A 29 0.80 -14.76 -1.74
N GLY A 30 1.70 -14.25 -0.89
CA GLY A 30 2.11 -14.94 0.31
C GLY A 30 1.06 -14.83 1.44
N PRO A 31 1.18 -15.69 2.47
CA PRO A 31 0.24 -15.67 3.60
C PRO A 31 0.25 -14.33 4.35
N PHE A 32 1.39 -13.61 4.39
CA PHE A 32 1.45 -12.29 5.00
C PHE A 32 0.71 -11.25 4.15
N GLY A 33 0.86 -11.29 2.83
CA GLY A 33 0.12 -10.45 1.90
C GLY A 33 -1.39 -10.62 2.06
N VAL A 34 -1.88 -11.86 2.13
CA VAL A 34 -3.30 -12.16 2.36
C VAL A 34 -3.78 -11.60 3.70
N VAL A 35 -3.07 -11.88 4.81
CA VAL A 35 -3.46 -11.38 6.14
C VAL A 35 -3.48 -9.85 6.17
N THR A 36 -2.47 -9.20 5.59
CA THR A 36 -2.42 -7.74 5.50
C THR A 36 -3.59 -7.20 4.68
N LEU A 37 -3.90 -7.78 3.51
CA LEU A 37 -5.04 -7.33 2.71
C LEU A 37 -6.37 -7.46 3.46
N VAL A 38 -6.61 -8.60 4.11
CA VAL A 38 -7.83 -8.82 4.89
C VAL A 38 -7.96 -7.77 5.99
N LEU A 39 -6.91 -7.57 6.80
CA LEU A 39 -6.94 -6.60 7.90
C LEU A 39 -7.13 -5.16 7.39
N VAL A 40 -6.44 -4.78 6.32
CA VAL A 40 -6.55 -3.44 5.72
C VAL A 40 -7.96 -3.19 5.17
N LEU A 41 -8.52 -4.14 4.43
CA LEU A 41 -9.87 -4.01 3.87
C LEU A 41 -10.92 -3.91 4.98
N LEU A 42 -10.81 -4.73 6.02
CA LEU A 42 -11.71 -4.65 7.18
C LEU A 42 -11.60 -3.28 7.88
N ALA A 43 -10.39 -2.77 8.08
CA ALA A 43 -10.18 -1.46 8.68
C ALA A 43 -10.74 -0.33 7.81
N GLN A 44 -10.56 -0.39 6.48
CA GLN A 44 -11.12 0.59 5.55
C GLN A 44 -12.64 0.60 5.57
N VAL A 45 -13.27 -0.58 5.53
CA VAL A 45 -14.73 -0.71 5.61
C VAL A 45 -15.25 -0.15 6.95
N ALA A 46 -14.61 -0.50 8.07
CA ALA A 46 -14.98 0.01 9.38
C ALA A 46 -14.84 1.54 9.48
N ALA A 47 -13.75 2.10 8.95
CA ALA A 47 -13.50 3.54 8.95
C ALA A 47 -14.55 4.30 8.10
N VAL A 48 -14.86 3.81 6.90
CA VAL A 48 -15.90 4.42 6.04
C VAL A 48 -17.27 4.36 6.72
N ALA A 49 -17.63 3.21 7.31
CA ALA A 49 -18.90 3.07 8.02
C ALA A 49 -19.02 4.06 9.18
N GLN A 50 -17.96 4.24 9.97
CA GLN A 50 -17.92 5.21 11.07
C GLN A 50 -18.04 6.66 10.58
N LEU A 51 -17.34 7.02 9.50
CA LEU A 51 -17.40 8.37 8.92
C LEU A 51 -18.80 8.72 8.41
N TYR A 52 -19.46 7.79 7.73
CA TYR A 52 -20.84 7.99 7.26
C TYR A 52 -21.87 7.95 8.41
N GLY A 53 -21.57 7.25 9.51
CA GLY A 53 -22.36 7.31 10.74
C GLY A 53 -22.41 8.70 11.38
N GLN A 54 -21.40 9.54 11.13
CA GLN A 54 -21.36 10.94 11.59
C GLN A 54 -22.07 11.92 10.63
N GLY A 55 -22.54 11.43 9.49
CA GLY A 55 -23.27 12.20 8.48
C GLY A 55 -22.64 12.16 7.10
N TRP A 56 -23.47 12.32 6.08
CA TRP A 56 -23.07 12.20 4.67
C TRP A 56 -21.95 13.15 4.24
N ALA A 57 -21.97 14.40 4.73
CA ALA A 57 -20.93 15.38 4.42
C ALA A 57 -19.55 14.94 4.96
N VAL A 58 -19.50 14.51 6.23
CA VAL A 58 -18.27 14.02 6.87
C VAL A 58 -17.78 12.73 6.18
N GLY A 59 -18.70 11.81 5.88
CA GLY A 59 -18.43 10.59 5.11
C GLY A 59 -17.77 10.86 3.76
N ALA A 60 -18.38 11.74 2.95
CA ALA A 60 -17.89 12.08 1.62
C ALA A 60 -16.54 12.80 1.68
N THR A 61 -16.38 13.80 2.55
CA THR A 61 -15.11 14.54 2.68
C THR A 61 -13.99 13.64 3.19
N GLY A 62 -14.23 12.82 4.21
CA GLY A 62 -13.24 11.89 4.74
C GLY A 62 -12.78 10.86 3.71
N THR A 63 -13.72 10.31 2.93
CA THR A 63 -13.41 9.36 1.86
C THR A 63 -12.62 10.03 0.73
N ALA A 64 -12.99 11.25 0.35
CA ALA A 64 -12.27 12.02 -0.68
C ALA A 64 -10.83 12.34 -0.25
N VAL A 65 -10.63 12.79 1.00
CA VAL A 65 -9.29 13.03 1.56
C VAL A 65 -8.47 11.74 1.55
N ALA A 66 -9.02 10.63 2.03
CA ALA A 66 -8.32 9.34 2.03
C ALA A 66 -7.89 8.90 0.62
N ALA A 67 -8.76 9.07 -0.38
CA ALA A 67 -8.46 8.75 -1.78
C ALA A 67 -7.34 9.64 -2.36
N VAL A 68 -7.39 10.95 -2.09
CA VAL A 68 -6.37 11.91 -2.55
C VAL A 68 -5.02 11.61 -1.88
N THR A 69 -4.99 11.42 -0.57
CA THR A 69 -3.76 11.09 0.17
C THR A 69 -3.16 9.77 -0.33
N GLY A 70 -3.98 8.76 -0.58
CA GLY A 70 -3.52 7.48 -1.15
C GLY A 70 -2.89 7.61 -2.54
N ARG A 71 -3.44 8.47 -3.41
CA ARG A 71 -2.87 8.76 -4.73
C ARG A 71 -1.53 9.50 -4.64
N LEU A 72 -1.41 10.44 -3.71
CA LEU A 72 -0.19 11.24 -3.52
C LEU A 72 0.98 10.44 -2.94
N ALA A 73 0.71 9.34 -2.22
CA ALA A 73 1.74 8.50 -1.63
C ALA A 73 2.76 7.99 -2.67
N LEU A 74 2.30 7.57 -3.85
CA LEU A 74 3.18 7.15 -4.95
C LEU A 74 4.01 8.31 -5.50
N THR A 75 3.44 9.51 -5.58
CA THR A 75 4.15 10.71 -6.06
C THR A 75 5.24 11.14 -5.07
N LEU A 76 4.98 11.02 -3.77
CA LEU A 76 5.95 11.29 -2.71
C LEU A 76 7.07 10.24 -2.69
N ALA A 77 6.73 8.97 -2.90
CA ALA A 77 7.69 7.87 -2.96
C ALA A 77 8.64 7.97 -4.17
N SER A 78 8.20 8.58 -5.27
CA SER A 78 9.02 8.79 -6.48
C SER A 78 9.81 10.12 -6.46
N ARG A 79 9.99 10.75 -5.29
CA ARG A 79 10.79 11.97 -5.19
C ARG A 79 12.29 11.68 -5.37
N PRO A 80 13.09 12.61 -5.91
CA PRO A 80 14.54 12.43 -6.10
C PRO A 80 15.32 12.12 -4.81
N SER A 81 14.76 12.44 -3.65
CA SER A 81 15.34 12.15 -2.33
C SER A 81 15.18 10.69 -1.88
N VAL A 82 14.36 9.89 -2.57
CA VAL A 82 14.15 8.47 -2.29
C VAL A 82 14.94 7.68 -3.32
N PRO A 83 16.01 6.95 -2.93
CA PRO A 83 16.80 6.16 -3.86
C PRO A 83 15.92 5.12 -4.56
N PRO A 84 16.01 5.01 -5.90
CA PRO A 84 15.21 4.03 -6.62
C PRO A 84 15.69 2.61 -6.27
N ALA A 85 14.74 1.70 -6.08
CA ALA A 85 15.04 0.30 -5.75
C ALA A 85 15.77 -0.43 -6.89
N ARG A 86 15.72 0.10 -8.11
CA ARG A 86 16.42 -0.43 -9.31
C ARG A 86 16.89 0.73 -10.19
N PRO A 87 17.99 0.57 -10.93
CA PRO A 87 18.46 1.58 -11.88
C PRO A 87 17.47 1.85 -13.02
N GLU A 88 16.55 0.92 -13.30
CA GLU A 88 15.43 1.13 -14.23
C GLU A 88 14.10 0.87 -13.49
N GLY A 89 13.26 1.90 -13.35
CA GLY A 89 11.98 1.80 -12.65
C GLY A 89 11.36 3.14 -12.22
N LEU A 90 10.26 3.07 -11.47
CA LEU A 90 9.59 4.25 -10.88
C LEU A 90 10.56 5.01 -9.96
N GLY A 91 10.74 6.32 -10.21
CA GLY A 91 11.67 7.18 -9.46
C GLY A 91 13.12 7.18 -9.96
N ALA A 92 13.44 6.47 -11.05
CA ALA A 92 14.78 6.46 -11.65
C ALA A 92 15.03 7.58 -12.68
N ALA A 93 14.00 8.37 -13.01
CA ALA A 93 14.03 9.45 -14.01
C ALA A 93 13.76 10.82 -13.37
#